data_AF-A0A2C1Z1N0-F1
#
_entry.id   AF-A0A2C1Z1N0-F1
#
_cell.length_a   1.000
_cell.length_b   1.000
_cell.length_c   1.000
_cell.angle_alpha   90.00
_cell.angle_beta   90.00
_cell.angle_gamma   90.00
#
_symmetry.space_group_name_H-M   'P 1'
#
loop_
_entity.id
_entity.type
_entity.pdbx_description
1 polymer ?
#
loop_
_entity_poly.entity_id
_entity_poly.type
_entity_poly.pdbx_seq_one_letter_code
_entity_poly.pdbx_strand_id
1 'polypeptide(L)' 'MAKSKAKKLREKLAREGKMNPEAKRSPFVFTDMRTRATKTKKDHLYQFKHKNHQSREGNDGSFYFAAHSCKCFNNFCLFR' A
#
# COMPACT_ATOMS: atom_id res chain seq x y z
N MET A 1 27.83 -26.44 -20.56
CA MET A 1 27.20 -25.09 -20.58
C MET A 1 28.03 -24.13 -21.43
N ALA A 2 27.53 -23.74 -22.60
CA ALA A 2 28.25 -22.83 -23.47
C ALA A 2 28.16 -21.37 -22.96
N LYS A 3 29.29 -20.68 -22.88
CA LYS A 3 29.30 -19.23 -22.62
C LYS A 3 28.63 -18.48 -23.79
N SER A 4 27.93 -17.39 -23.50
CA SER A 4 27.38 -16.51 -24.53
C SER A 4 28.50 -15.92 -25.42
N LYS A 5 28.16 -15.59 -26.67
CA LYS A 5 29.11 -14.95 -27.60
C LYS A 5 29.70 -13.67 -27.00
N ALA A 6 28.86 -12.86 -26.32
CA ALA A 6 29.28 -11.64 -25.66
C ALA A 6 30.33 -11.88 -24.56
N LYS A 7 30.17 -12.91 -23.73
CA LYS A 7 31.13 -13.25 -22.67
C LYS A 7 32.48 -13.68 -23.25
N LYS A 8 32.47 -14.47 -24.34
CA LYS A 8 33.68 -14.89 -25.05
C LYS A 8 34.47 -13.71 -25.62
N LEU A 9 33.78 -12.69 -26.14
CA LEU A 9 34.43 -11.47 -26.67
C LEU A 9 35.12 -10.67 -25.57
N ARG A 10 34.49 -10.50 -24.40
CA ARG A 10 35.11 -9.80 -23.27
C ARG A 10 36.36 -10.52 -22.77
N GLU A 11 36.28 -11.85 -22.62
CA GLU A 11 37.42 -12.69 -22.23
C GLU A 11 38.56 -12.65 -23.28
N LYS A 12 38.24 -12.46 -24.57
CA LYS A 12 39.24 -12.24 -25.61
C LYS A 12 39.94 -10.88 -25.43
N LEU A 13 39.19 -9.80 -25.25
CA LEU A 13 39.75 -8.45 -25.04
C LEU A 13 40.66 -8.38 -23.80
N ALA A 14 40.26 -9.04 -22.71
CA ALA A 14 41.06 -9.13 -21.49
C ALA A 14 42.41 -9.83 -21.73
N ARG A 15 42.40 -10.94 -22.51
CA ARG A 15 43.62 -11.66 -22.89
C ARG A 15 44.56 -10.85 -23.78
N GLU A 16 44.00 -9.98 -24.62
CA GLU A 16 44.77 -9.07 -25.48
C GLU A 16 45.31 -7.84 -24.73
N GLY A 17 45.08 -7.73 -23.41
CA GLY A 17 45.50 -6.59 -22.60
C GLY A 17 44.64 -5.34 -22.79
N LYS A 18 43.50 -5.45 -23.47
CA LYS A 18 42.55 -4.34 -23.62
C LYS A 18 41.71 -4.18 -22.36
N MET A 19 41.29 -2.95 -22.10
CA MET A 19 40.51 -2.62 -20.91
C MET A 19 39.21 -3.44 -20.86
N ASN A 20 38.95 -4.05 -19.69
CA ASN A 20 37.72 -4.80 -19.45
C ASN A 20 36.50 -3.87 -19.55
N PRO A 21 35.54 -4.14 -20.45
CA PRO A 21 34.35 -3.30 -20.59
C PRO A 21 33.42 -3.38 -19.36
N GLU A 22 33.61 -4.37 -18.50
CA GLU A 22 32.91 -4.46 -17.21
C GLU A 22 33.38 -3.38 -16.22
N ALA A 23 34.66 -2.98 -16.26
CA ALA A 23 35.18 -1.91 -15.41
C ALA A 23 34.66 -0.52 -15.81
N LYS A 24 34.29 -0.34 -17.08
CA LYS A 24 33.68 0.90 -17.61
C LYS A 24 32.16 0.90 -17.56
N ARG A 25 31.54 -0.13 -16.97
CA ARG A 25 30.09 -0.27 -17.00
C ARG A 25 29.44 0.74 -16.06
N SER A 26 28.43 1.46 -16.57
CA SER A 26 27.71 2.45 -15.78
C SER A 26 27.00 1.80 -14.56
N PRO A 27 26.91 2.50 -13.41
CA PRO A 27 26.19 2.02 -12.22
C PRO A 27 24.72 1.68 -12.46
N PHE A 28 24.08 2.26 -13.49
CA PHE A 28 22.68 2.03 -13.84
C PHE A 28 22.35 0.57 -14.20
N VAL A 29 23.36 -0.25 -14.47
CA VAL A 29 23.18 -1.68 -14.73
C VAL A 29 22.81 -2.45 -13.48
N PHE A 30 23.24 -1.98 -12.30
CA PHE A 30 22.99 -2.65 -11.02
C PHE A 30 21.67 -2.21 -10.39
N THR A 31 21.18 -1.02 -10.75
CA THR A 31 19.92 -0.47 -10.24
C THR A 31 18.76 -0.80 -11.17
N ASP A 32 17.67 -1.36 -10.65
CA ASP A 32 16.45 -1.53 -11.44
C ASP A 32 15.69 -0.20 -11.58
N MET A 33 15.94 0.49 -12.69
CA MET A 33 15.30 1.76 -13.04
C MET A 33 13.80 1.62 -13.36
N ARG A 34 13.28 0.40 -13.54
CA ARG A 34 11.86 0.16 -13.83
C ARG A 34 10.96 0.47 -12.63
N THR A 35 11.51 0.43 -11.43
CA THR A 35 10.78 0.66 -10.18
C THR A 35 10.30 2.10 -9.99
N ARG A 36 10.92 3.07 -10.67
CA ARG A 36 10.57 4.50 -10.63
C ARG A 36 9.48 4.89 -11.64
N ALA A 37 8.73 3.93 -12.16
CA ALA A 37 7.59 4.19 -13.02
C ALA A 37 6.36 4.61 -12.20
N THR A 38 5.55 5.52 -12.76
CA THR A 38 4.23 5.84 -12.21
C THR A 38 3.34 4.61 -12.26
N LYS A 39 2.39 4.52 -11.32
CA LYS A 39 1.44 3.40 -11.26
C LYS A 39 0.58 3.38 -12.52
N THR A 40 0.25 2.18 -13.00
CA THR A 40 -0.66 2.05 -14.15
C THR A 40 -2.10 2.35 -13.74
N LYS A 41 -2.99 2.59 -14.72
CA LYS A 41 -4.42 2.82 -14.45
C LYS A 41 -5.03 1.68 -13.62
N LYS A 42 -4.61 0.44 -13.87
CA LYS A 42 -5.08 -0.75 -13.15
C LYS A 42 -4.63 -0.70 -11.69
N ASP A 43 -3.36 -0.37 -11.47
CA ASP A 43 -2.78 -0.27 -10.13
C ASP A 43 -3.49 0.80 -9.29
N HIS A 44 -3.82 1.94 -9.89
CA HIS A 44 -4.57 3.00 -9.22
C HIS A 44 -6.02 2.60 -8.91
N LEU A 45 -6.71 1.95 -9.84
CA LEU A 45 -8.13 1.56 -9.67
C LEU A 45 -8.30 0.57 -8.51
N TYR A 46 -7.40 -0.39 -8.39
CA TYR A 46 -7.45 -1.42 -7.35
C TYR A 46 -6.61 -1.07 -6.11
N GLN A 47 -6.15 0.18 -6.00
CA GLN A 47 -5.40 0.63 -4.83
C GLN A 47 -6.36 1.01 -3.68
N PHE A 48 -6.48 0.13 -2.68
CA PHE A 48 -7.15 0.45 -1.42
C PHE A 48 -6.18 1.14 -0.45
N LYS A 49 -5.91 2.43 -0.66
CA LYS A 49 -5.02 3.21 0.21
C LYS A 49 -5.67 3.54 1.56
N HIS A 50 -6.95 3.90 1.54
CA HIS A 50 -7.73 4.25 2.72
C HIS A 50 -8.96 3.36 2.79
N LYS A 51 -9.20 2.74 3.94
CA LYS A 51 -10.41 1.95 4.17
C LYS A 51 -11.57 2.93 4.37
N ASN A 52 -12.42 3.11 3.37
CA ASN A 52 -13.72 3.72 3.59
C ASN A 52 -14.55 2.70 4.38
N HIS A 53 -14.78 2.97 5.66
CA HIS A 53 -15.89 2.31 6.34
C HIS A 53 -17.15 2.72 5.60
N GLN A 54 -17.72 1.80 4.82
CA GLN A 54 -19.12 1.93 4.46
C GLN A 54 -19.87 1.85 5.78
N SER A 55 -20.23 3.00 6.33
CA SER A 55 -21.17 3.09 7.44
C SER A 55 -22.44 2.47 6.91
N ARG A 56 -22.62 1.18 7.20
CA ARG A 56 -23.86 0.48 6.93
C ARG A 56 -24.93 1.24 7.70
N GLU A 57 -25.79 1.87 6.93
CA GLU A 57 -27.04 2.47 7.34
C GLU A 57 -27.74 1.54 8.34
N GLY A 58 -27.98 2.03 9.55
CA GLY A 58 -28.57 1.24 10.64
C GLY A 58 -28.08 1.60 12.03
N ASN A 59 -27.93 2.89 12.36
CA ASN A 59 -27.72 3.32 13.74
C ASN A 59 -28.89 4.21 14.18
N ASP A 60 -30.07 3.59 14.28
CA ASP A 60 -31.27 4.18 14.87
C ASP A 60 -31.15 4.12 16.40
N GLY A 61 -30.12 4.75 16.95
CA GLY A 61 -29.93 4.90 18.38
C GLY A 61 -30.79 6.05 18.90
N SER A 62 -31.99 5.77 19.38
CA SER A 62 -32.81 6.75 20.10
C SER A 62 -32.27 6.91 21.53
N PHE A 63 -31.92 8.13 21.93
CA PHE A 63 -31.50 8.46 23.30
C PHE A 63 -32.67 9.09 24.06
N TYR A 64 -33.14 8.44 25.12
CA TYR A 64 -34.20 8.95 26.01
C TYR A 64 -33.59 9.93 27.03
N PHE A 65 -33.77 11.24 26.82
CA PHE A 65 -33.44 12.26 27.82
C PHE A 65 -34.67 12.49 28.71
N ALA A 66 -34.76 11.78 29.83
CA ALA A 66 -35.72 12.11 30.87
C ALA A 66 -35.22 13.37 31.61
N ALA A 67 -35.75 14.53 31.22
CA ALA A 67 -35.56 15.76 31.97
C ALA A 67 -36.09 15.57 33.39
N HIS A 68 -35.23 15.75 34.39
CA HIS A 68 -35.59 15.89 35.79
C HIS A 68 -36.44 17.15 36.00
N SER A 69 -37.70 17.13 35.56
CA SER A 69 -38.71 18.05 36.06
C SER A 69 -39.39 17.35 37.24
N CYS A 70 -38.85 17.69 38.41
CA CYS A 70 -39.44 17.53 39.72
C CYS A 70 -40.97 17.52 39.65
N LYS A 71 -41.59 16.39 40.02
CA LYS A 71 -43.00 16.33 40.38
C LYS A 71 -43.13 15.58 41.69
N CYS A 72 -43.01 16.32 42.79
CA CYS A 72 -43.97 16.12 43.86
C CYS A 72 -45.35 16.22 43.21
N PHE A 73 -46.11 15.13 43.13
CA PHE A 73 -47.57 15.20 43.24
C PHE A 73 -48.11 13.78 43.41
N ASN A 74 -48.56 13.55 44.65
CA ASN A 74 -49.63 12.67 45.06
C ASN A 74 -49.49 11.16 44.86
N ASN A 75 -49.13 10.55 45.99
CA ASN A 75 -49.97 9.62 46.74
C ASN A 75 -50.52 8.39 46.02
N PHE A 76 -50.19 7.29 46.68
CA PHE A 76 -50.98 6.07 46.88
C PHE A 76 -50.67 4.89 45.96
N CYS A 77 -49.75 4.10 46.50
CA CYS A 77 -49.94 2.68 46.82
C CYS A 77 -49.94 1.67 45.67
N LEU A 78 -48.82 0.93 45.65
CA LEU A 78 -48.75 -0.53 45.76
C LEU A 78 -49.77 -1.31 44.92
N PHE A 79 -49.27 -2.02 43.90
CA PHE A 79 -49.12 -3.47 43.96
C PHE A 79 -48.46 -3.97 42.67
N ARG A 80 -47.56 -4.95 42.85
CA ARG A 80 -47.10 -5.96 41.89
C ARG A 80 -45.86 -5.67 41.06
#